data_AF-A0A0S9PE80-F1
#
_entry.id   AF-A0A0S9PE80-F1
#
_cell.length_a   1.000
_cell.length_b   1.000
_cell.length_c   1.000
_cell.angle_alpha   90.00
_cell.angle_beta   90.00
_cell.angle_gamma   90.00
#
_symmetry.space_group_name_H-M   'P 1'
#
loop_
_entity.id
_entity.type
_entity.pdbx_description
1 polymer ?
#
loop_
_entity_poly.entity_id
_entity_poly.type
_entity_poly.pdbx_seq_one_letter_code
_entity_poly.pdbx_strand_id
1 'polypeptide(L)'
;MIDVAYPVPFAISRRSARHSLVLTNRSPERLTALSFSLLGAGLLRTTAPLVLDPGQQVRLTVAGQELPRRGIVVVRWFRPDGSEYLWRITF
;
A
#
# COMPACT_ATOMS: atom_id res chain seq x y z
N MET A 1 -0.30 -22.60 -19.36
CA MET A 1 -1.00 -21.35 -19.00
C MET A 1 0.07 -20.30 -18.83
N ILE A 2 0.01 -19.19 -19.56
CA ILE A 2 1.01 -18.11 -19.43
C ILE A 2 0.41 -17.09 -18.48
N ASP A 3 1.03 -16.88 -17.33
CA ASP A 3 0.69 -15.78 -16.44
C ASP A 3 1.39 -14.52 -16.93
N VAL A 4 0.59 -13.52 -17.32
CA VAL A 4 1.11 -12.20 -17.67
C VAL A 4 1.46 -11.48 -16.36
N ALA A 5 2.63 -10.85 -16.33
CA ALA A 5 3.06 -10.07 -15.17
C ALA A 5 2.03 -8.99 -14.84
N TYR A 6 1.63 -8.93 -13.57
CA TYR A 6 0.70 -7.92 -13.10
C TYR A 6 1.46 -6.66 -12.66
N PRO A 7 1.18 -5.49 -13.26
CA PRO A 7 1.80 -4.25 -12.83
C PRO A 7 1.28 -3.85 -11.45
N VAL A 8 2.16 -3.33 -10.60
CA VAL A 8 1.76 -2.75 -9.31
C VAL A 8 0.76 -1.61 -9.58
N PRO A 9 -0.47 -1.65 -9.03
CA PRO A 9 -1.55 -0.75 -9.44
C PRO A 9 -1.51 0.62 -8.75
N PHE A 10 -0.44 0.93 -8.01
CA PHE A 10 -0.38 2.11 -7.15
C PHE A 10 0.65 3.14 -7.63
N ALA A 11 0.26 4.41 -7.59
CA ALA A 11 1.21 5.52 -7.51
C ALA A 11 1.46 5.88 -6.04
N ILE A 12 2.72 6.21 -5.70
CA ILE A 12 3.09 6.68 -4.35
C ILE A 12 3.41 8.18 -4.39
N SER A 13 2.81 8.94 -3.49
CA SER A 13 3.30 10.26 -3.09
C SER A 13 3.89 10.21 -1.68
N ARG A 14 5.16 10.62 -1.54
CA ARG A 14 5.89 10.67 -0.26
C ARG A 14 5.91 12.09 0.27
N ARG A 15 5.54 12.29 1.54
CA ARG A 15 5.67 13.59 2.23
C ARG A 15 6.60 13.47 3.44
N SER A 16 7.70 14.21 3.40
CA SER A 16 8.80 14.15 4.38
C SER A 16 8.41 14.60 5.78
N ALA A 17 7.58 15.64 5.91
CA ALA A 17 7.30 16.28 7.21
C ALA A 17 6.56 15.39 8.24
N ARG A 18 5.97 14.26 7.84
CA ARG A 18 5.16 13.40 8.74
C ARG A 18 5.27 11.89 8.46
N HIS A 19 6.30 11.45 7.72
CA HIS A 19 6.43 10.06 7.23
C HIS A 19 5.10 9.51 6.69
N SER A 20 4.39 10.35 5.94
CA SER A 20 3.09 9.99 5.39
C SER A 20 3.23 9.57 3.93
N LEU A 21 2.64 8.42 3.61
CA LEU A 21 2.55 7.88 2.27
C LEU A 21 1.11 8.03 1.79
N VAL A 22 0.93 8.47 0.56
CA VAL A 22 -0.37 8.40 -0.12
C VAL A 22 -0.25 7.40 -1.26
N LEU A 23 -1.12 6.40 -1.26
CA LEU A 23 -1.27 5.44 -2.33
C LEU A 23 -2.51 5.78 -3.14
N THR A 24 -2.36 5.88 -4.45
CA THR A 24 -3.46 6.12 -5.39
C THR A 24 -3.63 4.90 -6.27
N ASN A 25 -4.83 4.33 -6.36
CA ASN A 25 -5.11 3.29 -7.36
C ASN A 25 -5.08 3.92 -8.76
N ARG A 26 -4.11 3.54 -9.58
CA ARG A 26 -3.91 3.99 -10.96
C ARG A 26 -4.29 2.92 -11.99
N SER A 27 -4.74 1.76 -11.54
CA SER A 27 -5.27 0.72 -12.41
C SER A 27 -6.73 1.02 -12.78
N PRO A 28 -7.25 0.40 -13.85
CA PRO A 28 -8.68 0.43 -14.17
C PRO A 28 -9.51 -0.51 -13.27
N GLU A 29 -8.90 -1.25 -12.35
CA GLU A 29 -9.53 -2.28 -11.54
C GLU A 29 -9.95 -1.75 -10.17
N ARG A 30 -11.11 -2.20 -9.66
CA ARG A 30 -11.43 -2.07 -8.23
C ARG A 30 -10.55 -3.03 -7.45
N LEU A 31 -9.82 -2.50 -6.48
CA LEU A 31 -8.98 -3.29 -5.57
C LEU A 31 -9.70 -3.47 -4.24
N THR A 32 -9.72 -4.70 -3.72
CA THR A 32 -10.49 -5.03 -2.52
C THR A 32 -9.61 -5.61 -1.42
N ALA A 33 -10.16 -5.61 -0.19
CA ALA A 33 -9.50 -6.09 1.01
C ALA A 33 -8.08 -5.53 1.20
N LEU A 34 -7.90 -4.24 0.87
CA LEU A 34 -6.61 -3.60 1.07
C LEU A 34 -6.24 -3.58 2.54
N SER A 35 -5.06 -4.10 2.84
CA SER A 35 -4.52 -4.15 4.18
C SER A 35 -3.05 -3.77 4.17
N PHE A 36 -2.59 -3.25 5.31
CA PHE A 36 -1.23 -2.75 5.46
C PHE A 36 -0.61 -3.30 6.73
N SER A 37 0.63 -3.76 6.60
CA SER A 37 1.44 -4.23 7.74
C SER A 37 2.77 -3.50 7.75
N LEU A 38 3.26 -3.17 8.94
CA LEU A 38 4.59 -2.60 9.12
C LEU A 38 5.53 -3.69 9.64
N LEU A 39 6.62 -3.91 8.93
CA LEU A 39 7.75 -4.71 9.39
C LEU A 39 8.84 -3.76 9.89
N GLY A 40 9.24 -3.91 11.14
CA GLY A 40 10.26 -3.07 11.80
C GLY A 40 9.72 -2.28 12.99
N ALA A 41 10.57 -1.43 13.57
CA ALA A 41 10.23 -0.61 14.72
C ALA A 41 9.38 0.61 14.31
N GLY A 42 8.10 0.61 14.69
CA GLY A 42 7.21 1.74 14.50
C GLY A 42 5.73 1.38 14.67
N LEU A 43 4.88 2.35 14.41
CA LEU A 43 3.43 2.22 14.43
C LEU A 43 2.89 2.64 13.07
N LEU A 44 2.01 1.81 12.52
CA LEU A 44 1.26 2.08 11.32
C LEU A 44 -0.20 2.32 11.69
N ARG A 45 -0.70 3.52 11.42
CA ARG A 45 -2.13 3.82 11.57
C ARG A 45 -2.80 3.68 10.21
N THR A 46 -3.73 2.74 10.12
CA THR A 46 -4.61 2.53 8.97
C THR A 46 -6.03 2.44 9.47
N THR A 47 -6.98 2.82 8.62
CA THR A 47 -8.38 2.44 8.77
C THR A 47 -8.61 1.07 8.12
N ALA A 48 -9.66 0.37 8.59
CA ALA A 48 -10.12 -0.99 8.28
C ALA A 48 -10.14 -1.32 6.77
N PRO A 49 -10.20 -2.61 6.36
CA PRO A 49 -9.85 -3.01 4.99
C PRO A 49 -10.57 -2.18 3.95
N LEU A 50 -9.78 -1.56 3.09
CA LEU A 50 -10.28 -0.56 2.17
C LEU A 50 -10.62 -1.23 0.84
N VAL A 51 -11.67 -0.71 0.22
CA VAL A 51 -11.89 -0.84 -1.22
C VAL A 51 -11.33 0.43 -1.84
N LEU A 52 -10.58 0.28 -2.94
CA LEU A 52 -10.07 1.40 -3.72
C LEU A 52 -10.54 1.25 -5.17
N ASP A 53 -11.53 2.07 -5.53
CA ASP A 53 -11.91 2.28 -6.93
C ASP A 53 -10.78 2.97 -7.72
N PRO A 54 -10.77 2.88 -9.06
CA PRO A 54 -9.83 3.63 -9.89
C PRO A 54 -9.79 5.12 -9.53
N GLY A 55 -8.59 5.64 -9.27
CA GLY A 55 -8.34 7.03 -8.88
C GLY A 55 -8.50 7.35 -7.40
N GLN A 56 -9.09 6.47 -6.59
CA GLN A 56 -9.20 6.67 -5.15
C GLN A 56 -7.83 6.57 -4.45
N GLN A 57 -7.76 7.12 -3.24
CA GLN A 57 -6.52 7.25 -2.49
C GLN A 57 -6.69 6.79 -1.05
N VAL A 58 -5.61 6.24 -0.49
CA VAL A 58 -5.46 5.98 0.93
C VAL A 58 -4.22 6.68 1.45
N ARG A 59 -4.36 7.31 2.62
CA ARG A 59 -3.25 7.90 3.35
C ARG A 59 -2.82 6.96 4.46
N LEU A 60 -1.53 6.64 4.47
CA LEU A 60 -0.86 5.92 5.54
C LEU A 60 -0.03 6.90 6.35
N THR A 61 -0.20 6.88 7.66
CA THR A 61 0.66 7.60 8.60
C THR A 61 1.48 6.59 9.36
N VAL A 62 2.79 6.72 9.25
CA VAL A 62 3.74 5.83 9.91
C VAL A 62 4.55 6.65 10.90
N ALA A 63 4.59 6.21 12.16
CA ALA A 63 5.27 6.92 13.24
C ALA A 63 6.32 6.01 13.89
N GLY A 64 7.52 6.54 14.13
CA GLY A 64 8.63 5.78 14.73
C GLY A 64 9.98 6.42 14.43
N GLN A 65 10.89 6.45 15.41
CA GLN A 65 12.18 7.14 15.30
C GLN A 65 13.15 6.47 14.30
N GLU A 66 13.04 5.16 14.10
CA GLU A 66 13.95 4.39 13.21
C GLU A 66 13.34 4.04 11.84
N LEU A 67 12.15 4.59 11.51
CA LEU A 67 11.44 4.28 10.27
C LEU A 67 12.26 4.51 9.00
N PRO A 68 13.01 5.63 8.84
CA PRO A 68 13.81 5.87 7.64
C PRO A 68 14.94 4.86 7.43
N ARG A 69 15.30 4.08 8.47
CA ARG A 69 16.44 3.17 8.43
C ARG A 69 16.02 1.70 8.31
N ARG A 70 14.84 1.32 8.84
CA ARG A 70 14.46 -0.10 8.99
C ARG A 70 12.98 -0.41 8.78
N GLY A 71 12.15 0.56 8.40
CA GLY A 71 10.71 0.35 8.21
C GLY A 71 10.36 -0.16 6.81
N ILE A 72 9.53 -1.21 6.72
CA ILE A 72 8.91 -1.67 5.47
C ILE A 72 7.40 -1.70 5.65
N VAL A 73 6.66 -1.00 4.79
CA VAL A 73 5.21 -1.18 4.68
C VAL A 73 4.93 -2.22 3.62
N VAL A 74 4.19 -3.27 3.99
CA VAL A 74 3.65 -4.24 3.05
C VAL A 74 2.19 -3.89 2.78
N VAL A 75 1.86 -3.69 1.51
CA VAL A 75 0.50 -3.48 0.99
C VAL A 75 0.02 -4.81 0.43
N ARG A 76 -1.15 -5.26 0.85
CA ARG A 76 -1.82 -6.47 0.35
C ARG A 76 -3.18 -6.11 -0.22
N TRP A 77 -3.55 -6.69 -1.37
CA TRP A 77 -4.85 -6.46 -2.03
C TRP A 77 -5.29 -7.65 -2.88
N PHE A 78 -6.56 -7.64 -3.26
CA PHE A 78 -7.15 -8.57 -4.22
C PHE A 78 -7.65 -7.85 -5.47
N ARG A 79 -7.43 -8.49 -6.63
CA ARG A 79 -8.02 -8.12 -7.92
C ARG A 79 -9.45 -8.66 -8.06
N PRO A 80 -10.23 -8.20 -9.05
CA PRO A 80 -11.57 -8.74 -9.32
C PRO A 80 -11.58 -10.24 -9.66
N ASP A 81 -10.48 -10.77 -10.20
CA ASP A 81 -10.32 -12.20 -10.51
C ASP A 81 -10.02 -13.05 -9.26
N GLY A 82 -9.93 -12.44 -8.07
CA GLY A 82 -9.62 -13.12 -6.81
C GLY A 82 -8.13 -13.36 -6.56
N SER A 83 -7.26 -12.98 -7.50
CA SER A 83 -5.81 -13.09 -7.31
C SER A 83 -5.33 -12.11 -6.23
N GLU A 84 -4.48 -12.61 -5.33
CA GLU A 84 -3.88 -11.84 -4.25
C GLU A 84 -2.48 -11.36 -4.64
N TYR A 85 -2.18 -10.11 -4.32
CA TYR A 85 -0.85 -9.53 -4.51
C TYR A 85 -0.37 -8.80 -3.26
N LEU A 86 0.95 -8.79 -3.09
CA LEU A 86 1.65 -8.03 -2.07
C LEU A 86 2.73 -7.16 -2.69
N TRP A 87 2.88 -5.95 -2.15
CA TRP A 87 3.92 -5.02 -2.55
C TRP A 87 4.60 -4.39 -1.33
N ARG A 88 5.93 -4.40 -1.35
CA ARG A 88 6.76 -3.81 -0.29
C ARG A 88 7.17 -2.38 -0.65
N ILE A 89 7.01 -1.49 0.32
CA ILE A 89 7.42 -0.08 0.24
C ILE A 89 8.44 0.18 1.34
N THR A 90 9.63 0.61 0.97
CA THR A 90 10.67 1.08 1.90
C THR A 90 10.59 2.59 2.05
N PHE A 91 11.03 3.13 3.19
CA PHE A 91 11.10 4.57 3.43
C PHE A 91 12.32 5.21 2.78
#